data_AF-A0A2D5C8T8-F1
#
_entry.id   AF-A0A2D5C8T8-F1
#
_cell.length_a   1.000
_cell.length_b   1.000
_cell.length_c   1.000
_cell.angle_alpha   90.00
_cell.angle_beta   90.00
_cell.angle_gamma   90.00
#
_symmetry.space_group_name_H-M   'P 1'
#
loop_
_entity.id
_entity.type
_entity.pdbx_description
1 polymer ?
#
loop_
_entity_poly.entity_id
_entity_poly.type
_entity_poly.pdbx_seq_one_letter_code
_entity_poly.pdbx_strand_id
1 'polypeptide(L)'
;MREEGINFPDPTFDIDGNPEFDNLEIENEDEFETAFENCEEILRNALPEQFDLDPEVEAALVDASLEFSQCMREQGIDFPDPKPGEFGFFAFRDADIDFSSESVQQAFEICQPENPLDSLDD
;
A
#
# COMPACT_ATOMS: atom_id res chain seq x y z
N MET A 1 -15.46 5.88 6.53
CA MET A 1 -15.78 4.71 7.36
C MET A 1 -17.26 4.68 7.77
N ARG A 2 -17.74 5.59 8.64
CA ARG A 2 -19.17 5.57 9.07
C ARG A 2 -20.18 5.83 7.96
N GLU A 3 -19.85 6.68 7.01
CA GLU A 3 -20.69 6.94 5.82
C GLU A 3 -20.83 5.71 4.93
N GLU A 4 -19.83 4.82 4.98
CA GLU A 4 -19.77 3.54 4.27
C GLU A 4 -20.42 2.40 5.08
N GLY A 5 -21.11 2.71 6.18
CA GLY A 5 -21.81 1.74 7.02
C GLY A 5 -20.95 1.06 8.09
N ILE A 6 -19.66 1.36 8.16
CA ILE A 6 -18.75 0.76 9.14
C ILE A 6 -18.81 1.52 10.46
N ASN A 7 -19.15 0.81 11.55
CA ASN A 7 -19.15 1.36 12.90
C ASN A 7 -17.72 1.57 13.42
N PHE A 8 -17.03 2.55 12.86
CA PHE A 8 -15.66 2.89 13.21
C PHE A 8 -15.65 3.77 14.48
N PRO A 9 -14.90 3.43 15.55
CA PRO A 9 -14.85 4.20 16.79
C PRO A 9 -14.17 5.56 16.60
N ASP A 10 -14.48 6.52 17.47
CA ASP A 10 -13.75 7.79 17.51
C ASP A 10 -12.35 7.55 18.10
N PRO A 11 -11.29 8.17 17.54
CA PRO A 11 -9.95 8.02 18.10
C PRO A 11 -9.81 8.76 19.43
N THR A 12 -9.04 8.16 20.34
CA THR A 12 -8.31 8.89 21.38
C THR A 12 -6.96 9.34 20.83
N PHE A 13 -6.23 10.19 21.55
CA PHE A 13 -4.91 10.65 21.11
C PHE A 13 -3.90 10.47 22.23
N ASP A 14 -2.72 9.94 21.88
CA ASP A 14 -1.59 9.83 22.81
C ASP A 14 -0.94 11.20 23.09
N ILE A 15 0.17 11.20 23.84
CA ILE A 15 0.89 12.44 24.20
C ILE A 15 1.53 13.14 22.99
N ASP A 16 1.79 12.40 21.92
CA ASP A 16 2.39 12.88 20.68
C ASP A 16 1.32 13.28 19.65
N GLY A 17 0.03 13.07 19.98
CA GLY A 17 -1.10 13.38 19.13
C GLY A 17 -1.39 12.32 18.07
N ASN A 18 -0.84 11.10 18.21
CA ASN A 18 -1.18 9.99 17.33
C ASN A 18 -2.56 9.44 17.70
N PRO A 19 -3.42 9.14 16.70
CA PRO A 19 -4.73 8.57 16.96
C PRO A 19 -4.62 7.12 17.45
N GLU A 20 -5.25 6.82 18.58
CA GLU A 20 -5.46 5.47 19.11
C GLU A 20 -6.94 5.07 18.94
N PHE A 21 -7.20 3.86 18.49
CA PHE A 21 -8.55 3.35 18.26
C PHE A 21 -8.83 2.15 19.15
N ASP A 22 -9.66 2.34 20.17
CA ASP A 22 -10.08 1.26 21.06
C ASP A 22 -11.24 0.46 20.45
N ASN A 23 -11.16 -0.86 20.55
CA ASN A 23 -12.22 -1.81 20.17
C ASN A 23 -12.65 -1.72 18.70
N LEU A 24 -11.68 -1.65 17.77
CA LEU A 24 -11.93 -1.85 16.34
C LEU A 24 -12.29 -3.31 16.07
N GLU A 25 -13.58 -3.58 15.88
CA GLU A 25 -14.08 -4.87 15.40
C GLU A 25 -14.45 -4.73 13.92
N ILE A 26 -13.58 -5.23 13.03
CA ILE A 26 -13.87 -5.31 11.59
C ILE A 26 -14.53 -6.66 11.33
N GLU A 27 -15.86 -6.66 11.17
CA GLU A 27 -16.63 -7.88 10.89
C GLU A 27 -16.58 -8.29 9.41
N ASN A 28 -16.38 -7.32 8.51
CA ASN A 28 -16.35 -7.51 7.06
C ASN A 28 -15.14 -6.78 6.47
N GLU A 29 -14.12 -7.54 6.09
CA GLU A 29 -12.85 -7.03 5.56
C GLU A 29 -13.03 -6.36 4.19
N ASP A 30 -13.88 -6.91 3.32
CA ASP A 30 -14.15 -6.37 1.97
C ASP A 30 -14.83 -5.00 2.04
N GLU A 31 -15.85 -4.86 2.91
CA GLU A 31 -16.51 -3.57 3.16
C GLU A 31 -15.54 -2.58 3.78
N PHE A 32 -14.66 -3.04 4.67
CA PHE A 32 -13.62 -2.21 5.29
C PHE A 32 -12.61 -1.68 4.29
N GLU A 33 -12.10 -2.54 3.40
CA GLU A 33 -11.19 -2.15 2.34
C GLU A 33 -11.83 -1.10 1.43
N THR A 34 -13.04 -1.35 0.96
CA THR A 34 -13.80 -0.40 0.14
C THR A 34 -14.01 0.93 0.87
N ALA A 35 -14.37 0.89 2.15
CA ALA A 35 -14.60 2.09 2.92
C ALA A 35 -13.32 2.89 3.17
N PHE A 36 -12.19 2.20 3.32
CA PHE A 36 -10.88 2.80 3.50
C PHE A 36 -10.42 3.49 2.21
N GLU A 37 -10.62 2.86 1.04
CA GLU A 37 -10.39 3.46 -0.27
C GLU A 37 -11.10 4.80 -0.44
N ASN A 38 -12.41 4.80 -0.13
CA ASN A 38 -13.23 6.00 -0.22
C ASN A 38 -12.78 7.10 0.77
N CYS A 39 -12.02 6.74 1.80
CA CYS A 39 -11.50 7.66 2.81
C CYS A 39 -10.02 8.00 2.64
N GLU A 40 -9.29 7.35 1.72
CA GLU A 40 -7.83 7.45 1.59
C GLU A 40 -7.40 8.89 1.30
N GLU A 41 -8.09 9.58 0.39
CA GLU A 41 -7.79 10.98 0.05
C GLU A 41 -7.96 11.91 1.27
N ILE A 42 -9.01 11.68 2.07
CA ILE A 42 -9.26 12.46 3.29
C ILE A 42 -8.14 12.22 4.30
N LEU A 43 -7.70 10.97 4.45
CA LEU A 43 -6.62 10.61 5.36
C LEU A 43 -5.28 11.24 4.94
N ARG A 44 -4.94 11.16 3.65
CA ARG A 44 -3.74 11.80 3.08
C ARG A 44 -3.74 13.32 3.28
N ASN A 45 -4.89 13.95 3.07
CA ASN A 45 -5.05 15.39 3.30
C ASN A 45 -4.99 15.78 4.80
N ALA A 46 -5.45 14.91 5.69
CA ALA A 46 -5.47 15.15 7.13
C ALA A 46 -4.10 14.94 7.80
N LEU A 47 -3.28 14.03 7.26
CA LEU A 47 -1.97 13.67 7.81
C LEU A 47 -0.85 13.83 6.77
N PRO A 48 -0.68 15.02 6.16
CA PRO A 48 0.26 15.19 5.06
C PRO A 48 1.69 14.82 5.45
N GLU A 49 2.15 15.22 6.64
CA GLU A 49 3.52 14.91 7.13
C GLU A 49 3.78 13.40 7.31
N GLN A 50 2.74 12.58 7.51
CA GLN A 50 2.92 11.12 7.61
C GLN A 50 3.03 10.44 6.24
N PHE A 51 2.60 11.12 5.17
CA PHE A 51 2.64 10.62 3.80
C PHE A 51 3.64 11.40 2.92
N ASP A 52 4.30 12.44 3.46
CA ASP A 52 5.33 13.22 2.79
C ASP A 52 6.67 12.47 2.93
N LEU A 53 6.89 11.51 2.04
CA LEU A 53 8.17 10.81 1.93
C LEU A 53 9.24 11.79 1.43
N ASP A 54 10.48 11.57 1.84
CA ASP A 54 11.60 12.29 1.23
C ASP A 54 11.61 12.01 -0.29
N PRO A 55 11.76 13.02 -1.17
CA PRO A 55 11.69 12.81 -2.61
C PRO A 55 12.69 11.79 -3.16
N GLU A 56 13.84 11.62 -2.51
CA GLU A 56 14.84 10.61 -2.89
C GLU A 56 14.36 9.19 -2.53
N VAL A 57 13.75 9.05 -1.35
CA VAL A 57 13.09 7.81 -0.93
C VAL A 57 11.92 7.46 -1.83
N GLU A 58 11.09 8.44 -2.18
CA GLU A 58 9.97 8.27 -3.09
C GLU A 58 10.45 7.74 -4.46
N ALA A 59 11.45 8.39 -5.04
CA ALA A 59 12.02 7.98 -6.32
C ALA A 59 12.57 6.56 -6.28
N ALA A 60 13.32 6.20 -5.22
CA ALA A 60 13.85 4.84 -5.07
C ALA A 60 12.75 3.77 -4.99
N LEU A 61 11.65 4.07 -4.29
CA LEU A 61 10.49 3.17 -4.21
C LEU A 61 9.75 3.04 -5.55
N VAL A 62 9.59 4.13 -6.31
CA VAL A 62 9.01 4.09 -7.66
C VAL A 62 9.87 3.22 -8.58
N ASP A 63 11.17 3.46 -8.62
CA ASP A 63 12.09 2.75 -9.53
C ASP A 63 12.11 1.25 -9.23
N ALA A 64 12.24 0.85 -7.96
CA ALA A 64 12.22 -0.57 -7.58
C ALA A 64 10.87 -1.24 -7.87
N SER A 65 9.77 -0.52 -7.70
CA SER A 65 8.43 -1.02 -8.03
C SER A 65 8.27 -1.21 -9.55
N LEU A 66 8.83 -0.31 -10.37
CA LEU A 66 8.85 -0.45 -11.83
C LEU A 66 9.70 -1.63 -12.28
N GLU A 67 10.88 -1.83 -11.69
CA GLU A 67 11.74 -2.98 -11.97
C GLU A 67 11.05 -4.30 -11.62
N PHE A 68 10.38 -4.35 -10.47
CA PHE A 68 9.56 -5.49 -10.06
C PHE A 68 8.45 -5.80 -11.07
N SER A 69 7.65 -4.79 -11.44
CA SER A 69 6.59 -4.93 -12.44
C SER A 69 7.12 -5.41 -13.79
N GLN A 70 8.28 -4.92 -14.22
CA GLN A 70 8.93 -5.38 -15.44
C GLN A 70 9.34 -6.86 -15.35
N CYS A 71 9.99 -7.28 -14.25
CA CYS A 71 10.37 -8.66 -14.05
C CYS A 71 9.16 -9.60 -14.06
N MET A 72 8.06 -9.23 -13.39
CA MET A 72 6.83 -10.02 -13.36
C MET A 72 6.27 -10.24 -14.78
N ARG A 73 6.29 -9.20 -15.63
CA ARG A 73 5.92 -9.31 -17.05
C ARG A 73 6.85 -10.19 -17.85
N GLU A 74 8.14 -10.20 -17.55
CA GLU A 74 9.11 -11.13 -18.17
C GLU A 74 8.85 -12.59 -17.78
N GLN A 75 8.32 -12.84 -16.56
CA GLN A 75 7.85 -14.18 -16.15
C GLN A 75 6.49 -14.56 -16.78
N GLY A 76 5.90 -13.67 -17.57
CA GLY A 76 4.62 -13.90 -18.26
C GLY A 76 3.39 -13.57 -17.41
N ILE A 77 3.56 -12.86 -16.30
CA ILE A 77 2.45 -12.34 -15.48
C ILE A 77 2.06 -10.96 -16.00
N ASP A 78 0.79 -10.75 -16.32
CA ASP A 78 0.29 -9.42 -16.71
C ASP A 78 0.23 -8.51 -15.46
N PHE A 79 1.36 -7.89 -15.14
CA PHE A 79 1.56 -7.13 -13.92
C PHE A 79 1.57 -5.61 -14.21
N PRO A 80 0.75 -4.79 -13.52
CA PRO A 80 0.66 -3.36 -13.79
C PRO A 80 1.88 -2.59 -13.26
N ASP A 81 2.09 -1.38 -13.78
CA ASP A 81 3.05 -0.43 -13.21
C ASP A 81 2.44 0.30 -12.01
N PRO A 82 3.24 0.68 -10.99
CA PRO A 82 2.77 1.42 -9.82
C PRO A 82 2.33 2.84 -10.20
N LYS A 83 1.36 3.41 -9.47
CA LYS A 83 0.99 4.82 -9.64
C LYS A 83 1.84 5.73 -8.75
N PRO A 84 2.07 6.99 -9.17
CA PRO A 84 2.72 7.98 -8.30
C PRO A 84 1.97 8.14 -6.97
N GLY A 85 2.68 8.10 -5.84
CA GLY A 85 2.11 8.22 -4.50
C GLY A 85 1.51 6.94 -3.90
N GLU A 86 1.49 5.82 -4.65
CA GLU A 86 1.10 4.49 -4.16
C GLU A 86 2.37 3.64 -3.96
N PHE A 87 2.66 3.26 -2.71
CA PHE A 87 3.87 2.53 -2.34
C PHE A 87 3.55 1.31 -1.46
N GLY A 88 4.47 0.35 -1.42
CA GLY A 88 4.35 -0.84 -0.57
C GLY A 88 3.09 -1.65 -0.89
N PHE A 89 2.31 -1.99 0.14
CA PHE A 89 1.08 -2.80 -0.01
C PHE A 89 0.08 -2.20 -1.00
N PHE A 90 0.05 -0.88 -1.16
CA PHE A 90 -0.92 -0.19 -2.02
C PHE A 90 -0.50 -0.12 -3.49
N ALA A 91 0.78 -0.32 -3.82
CA ALA A 91 1.31 -0.09 -5.16
C ALA A 91 0.64 -0.92 -6.27
N PHE A 92 0.07 -2.08 -5.91
CA PHE A 92 -0.48 -3.04 -6.86
C PHE A 92 -1.85 -3.59 -6.46
N ARG A 93 -2.58 -2.91 -5.56
CA ARG A 93 -3.90 -3.38 -5.10
C ARG A 93 -4.90 -3.53 -6.25
N ASP A 94 -4.84 -2.62 -7.22
CA ASP A 94 -5.74 -2.64 -8.38
C ASP A 94 -5.33 -3.67 -9.46
N ALA A 95 -4.31 -4.50 -9.19
CA ALA A 95 -3.88 -5.53 -10.11
C ALA A 95 -4.91 -6.66 -10.18
N ASP A 96 -5.44 -6.93 -11.37
CA ASP A 96 -6.33 -8.07 -11.64
C ASP A 96 -5.52 -9.38 -11.74
N ILE A 97 -4.93 -9.79 -10.61
CA ILE A 97 -3.99 -10.91 -10.53
C ILE A 97 -4.39 -11.85 -9.40
N ASP A 98 -4.41 -13.15 -9.70
CA ASP A 98 -4.56 -14.18 -8.68
C ASP A 98 -3.21 -14.45 -7.99
N PHE A 99 -2.98 -13.73 -6.89
CA PHE A 99 -1.79 -13.89 -6.03
C PHE A 99 -1.69 -15.28 -5.39
N SER A 100 -2.76 -16.08 -5.38
CA SER A 100 -2.74 -17.46 -4.90
C SER A 100 -2.27 -18.47 -5.96
N SER A 101 -2.16 -18.05 -7.22
CA SER A 101 -1.76 -18.93 -8.32
C SER A 101 -0.28 -19.30 -8.24
N GLU A 102 0.03 -20.55 -8.61
CA GLU A 102 1.39 -21.08 -8.59
C GLU A 102 2.34 -20.29 -9.51
N SER A 103 1.86 -19.88 -10.68
CA SER A 103 2.64 -19.06 -11.61
C SER A 103 3.03 -17.70 -11.02
N VAL A 104 2.11 -17.06 -10.28
CA VAL A 104 2.39 -15.78 -9.65
C VAL A 104 3.38 -15.97 -8.51
N GLN A 105 3.18 -16.96 -7.64
CA GLN A 105 4.11 -17.23 -6.53
C GLN A 105 5.54 -17.51 -7.01
N GLN A 106 5.69 -18.33 -8.07
CA GLN A 106 7.01 -18.60 -8.67
C GLN A 106 7.63 -17.33 -9.25
N ALA A 107 6.84 -16.49 -9.94
CA ALA A 107 7.32 -15.23 -10.47
C ALA A 107 7.77 -14.28 -9.34
N PHE A 108 7.04 -14.22 -8.22
CA PHE A 108 7.41 -13.42 -7.04
C PHE A 108 8.73 -13.89 -6.42
N GLU A 109 8.98 -15.18 -6.32
CA GLU A 109 10.24 -15.72 -5.82
C GLU A 109 11.43 -15.37 -6.74
N ILE A 110 11.21 -15.36 -8.06
CA ILE A 110 12.24 -14.99 -9.05
C ILE A 110 12.48 -13.48 -9.04
N CYS A 111 11.42 -12.69 -8.94
CA CYS A 111 11.43 -11.25 -9.08
C CYS A 111 11.61 -10.51 -7.75
N GLN A 112 11.88 -11.22 -6.65
CA GLN A 112 11.90 -10.64 -5.31
C GLN A 112 12.76 -9.37 -5.28
N PRO A 113 12.17 -8.19 -5.01
CA PRO A 113 12.91 -6.94 -5.06
C PRO A 113 13.88 -6.88 -3.87
N GLU A 114 15.12 -6.44 -4.12
CA GLU A 114 16.00 -6.02 -3.04
C GLU A 114 15.41 -4.79 -2.35
N ASN A 115 15.73 -4.57 -1.07
CA ASN A 115 15.23 -3.41 -0.36
C ASN A 115 15.81 -2.14 -1.00
N PRO A 116 15.01 -1.28 -1.65
CA PRO A 116 15.53 -0.11 -2.35
C PRO A 116 16.17 0.91 -1.40
N LEU A 117 15.79 0.87 -0.12
CA LEU A 117 16.32 1.78 0.89
C LEU A 117 17.73 1.43 1.33
N ASP A 118 18.19 0.20 1.11
CA ASP A 118 19.57 -0.20 1.46
C ASP A 118 20.62 0.60 0.65
N SER A 119 20.21 1.17 -0.49
CA SER A 119 21.07 1.98 -1.37
C SER A 119 21.11 3.47 -1.00
N LEU A 120 20.25 3.93 -0.08
CA LEU A 120 20.12 5.33 0.32
C LEU A 120 20.90 5.68 1.60
N ASP A 121 21.51 4.67 2.24
CA ASP A 121 22.27 4.81 3.49
C ASP A 121 23.77 5.15 3.30
N ASP A 122 24.24 5.36 2.06
CA ASP A 122 25.65 5.63 1.68
C ASP A 122 26.00 7.13 1.49
#